data_AF-H6R135-F1
#
_entry.id   AF-H6R135-F1
#
_cell.length_a   1.000
_cell.length_b   1.000
_cell.length_c   1.000
_cell.angle_alpha   90.00
_cell.angle_beta   90.00
_cell.angle_gamma   90.00
#
_symmetry.space_group_name_H-M   'P 1'
#
loop_
_entity.id
_entity.type
_entity.pdbx_description
1 polymer ?
#
loop_
_entity_poly.entity_id
_entity_poly.type
_entity_poly.pdbx_seq_one_letter_code
_entity_poly.pdbx_strand_id
1 'polypeptide(L)' 'MDPDPSRTPDLEPGGGVAPGATPPDTPQTSGLSAPEPDTRHHFPFTGIAAILVTVLVVAVFLVVAVALVISLG' A
#
# COMPACT_ATOMS: atom_id res chain seq x y z
N MET A 1 13.43 12.62 -68.05
CA MET A 1 12.01 12.89 -67.71
C MET A 1 11.99 13.16 -66.23
N ASP A 2 11.98 14.45 -65.87
CA ASP A 2 11.92 14.93 -64.50
C ASP A 2 10.44 15.26 -64.21
N PRO A 3 9.80 14.66 -63.19
CA PRO A 3 8.37 14.89 -62.96
C PRO A 3 8.13 16.34 -62.51
N ASP A 4 7.24 17.02 -63.25
CA ASP A 4 6.78 18.37 -62.97
C ASP A 4 6.08 18.44 -61.58
N PRO A 5 6.57 19.26 -60.63
CA PRO A 5 6.04 19.33 -59.26
C PRO A 5 4.62 19.91 -59.18
N SER A 6 4.10 20.48 -60.26
CA SER A 6 2.71 20.93 -60.33
C SER A 6 1.70 19.77 -60.50
N ARG A 7 2.17 18.53 -60.69
CA ARG A 7 1.35 17.33 -60.89
C ARG A 7 1.50 16.24 -59.83
N THR A 8 1.99 16.57 -58.63
CA THR A 8 1.89 15.66 -57.47
C THR A 8 0.72 16.08 -56.60
N PRO A 9 -0.43 15.39 -56.66
CA PRO A 9 -1.52 15.60 -55.74
C PRO A 9 -1.16 15.03 -54.36
N ASP A 10 -1.41 15.84 -53.34
CA ASP A 10 -1.58 15.45 -51.93
C ASP A 10 -0.33 15.06 -51.14
N LEU A 11 0.43 16.09 -50.74
CA LEU A 11 0.92 16.14 -49.37
C LEU A 11 0.30 17.39 -48.74
N GLU A 12 -0.94 17.30 -48.27
CA GLU A 12 -1.43 18.22 -47.23
C GLU A 12 -0.31 18.33 -46.19
N PRO A 13 0.29 19.51 -45.97
CA PRO A 13 1.43 19.63 -45.07
C PRO A 13 0.98 19.20 -43.69
N GLY A 14 1.27 17.93 -43.36
CA GLY A 14 0.86 17.28 -42.14
C GLY A 14 1.22 18.20 -40.99
N GLY A 15 0.18 18.69 -40.31
CA GLY A 15 0.26 19.66 -39.24
C GLY A 15 1.21 19.18 -38.16
N GLY A 16 2.48 19.54 -38.31
CA GLY A 16 3.49 19.37 -37.29
C GLY A 16 3.13 20.31 -36.16
N VAL A 17 2.68 19.76 -35.04
CA VAL A 17 2.53 20.54 -33.82
C VAL A 17 3.88 21.16 -33.50
N ALA A 18 3.89 22.47 -33.22
CA ALA A 18 5.12 23.16 -32.88
C ALA A 18 5.76 22.50 -31.62
N PRO A 19 7.08 22.28 -31.60
CA PRO A 19 7.77 21.88 -30.38
C PRO A 19 7.50 22.92 -29.28
N GLY A 20 6.78 22.52 -28.23
CA GLY A 20 6.21 23.44 -27.25
C GLY A 20 4.68 23.39 -27.14
N ALA A 21 3.99 22.53 -27.88
CA ALA A 21 2.67 22.05 -27.46
C ALA A 21 2.86 21.41 -26.08
N THR A 22 2.46 22.15 -25.05
CA THR A 22 2.58 21.79 -23.64
C THR A 22 2.31 20.30 -23.48
N PRO A 23 3.20 19.53 -22.82
CA PRO A 23 2.89 18.16 -22.45
C PRO A 23 1.46 18.12 -21.88
N PRO A 24 0.62 17.13 -22.26
CA PRO A 24 -0.72 17.02 -21.69
C PRO A 24 -0.57 17.00 -20.17
N ASP A 25 -1.53 17.60 -19.46
CA ASP A 25 -1.60 17.54 -17.99
C ASP A 25 -1.26 16.11 -17.57
N THR A 26 -0.05 15.90 -17.04
CA THR A 26 0.30 14.61 -16.46
C THR A 26 -0.83 14.32 -15.48
N PRO A 27 -1.55 13.19 -15.60
CA PRO A 27 -2.50 12.83 -14.56
C PRO A 27 -1.69 12.84 -13.28
N GLN A 28 -2.00 13.83 -12.43
CA GLN A 28 -1.32 14.06 -11.18
C GLN A 28 -1.41 12.74 -10.42
N THR A 29 -0.31 12.00 -10.38
CA THR A 29 -0.14 10.92 -9.43
C THR A 29 0.08 11.46 -8.03
N SER A 30 -0.08 12.78 -7.80
CA SER A 30 -0.27 13.40 -6.49
C SER A 30 -1.49 12.88 -5.72
N GLY A 31 -2.27 11.95 -6.29
CA GLY A 31 -3.26 11.13 -5.59
C GLY A 31 -2.82 9.70 -5.25
N LEU A 32 -1.57 9.29 -5.48
CA LEU A 32 -1.09 7.92 -5.18
C LEU A 32 -0.72 7.68 -3.73
N SER A 33 -0.62 8.72 -2.89
CA SER A 33 -0.65 8.52 -1.45
C SER A 33 -2.10 8.29 -1.04
N ALA A 34 -2.50 7.01 -1.01
CA ALA A 34 -3.63 6.62 -0.18
C ALA A 34 -3.40 7.17 1.23
N PRO A 35 -4.44 7.64 1.95
CA PRO A 35 -4.28 8.00 3.36
C PRO A 35 -3.60 6.83 4.07
N GLU A 36 -2.37 7.04 4.55
CA GLU A 36 -1.68 6.05 5.37
C GLU A 36 -2.60 5.85 6.58
N PRO A 37 -3.10 4.63 6.83
CA PRO A 37 -3.92 4.40 8.00
C PRO A 37 -3.09 4.82 9.19
N ASP A 38 -3.60 5.82 9.90
CA ASP A 38 -3.01 6.32 11.12
C ASP A 38 -2.76 5.11 12.00
N THR A 39 -1.50 4.68 12.13
CA THR A 39 -1.13 3.56 12.98
C THR A 39 -1.35 4.07 14.38
N ARG A 40 -2.60 3.95 14.83
CA ARG A 40 -2.97 4.28 16.19
C ARG A 40 -2.08 3.41 17.04
N HIS A 41 -1.14 4.02 17.76
CA HIS A 41 -0.21 3.38 18.69
C HIS A 41 -0.93 2.76 19.91
N HIS A 42 -2.24 2.53 19.81
CA HIS A 42 -3.05 1.94 20.84
C HIS A 42 -3.00 0.43 20.68
N PHE A 43 -2.36 -0.24 21.64
CA PHE A 43 -2.41 -1.68 21.74
C PHE A 43 -3.88 -2.14 21.75
N PRO A 44 -4.29 -3.05 20.87
CA PRO A 44 -5.70 -3.39 20.71
C PRO A 44 -6.23 -4.03 22.00
N PHE A 45 -7.49 -3.76 22.35
CA PHE A 45 -8.14 -4.38 23.51
C PHE A 45 -8.05 -5.91 23.51
N THR A 46 -8.04 -6.51 22.31
CA THR A 46 -7.82 -7.95 22.12
C THR A 46 -6.46 -8.41 22.64
N GLY A 47 -5.41 -7.61 22.45
CA GLY A 47 -4.08 -7.88 23.01
C GLY A 47 -4.08 -7.80 24.53
N ILE A 48 -4.79 -6.83 25.12
CA ILE A 48 -4.90 -6.71 26.59
C ILE A 48 -5.61 -7.94 27.15
N ALA A 49 -6.74 -8.32 26.54
CA ALA A 49 -7.48 -9.50 26.92
C ALA A 49 -6.63 -10.78 26.81
N ALA A 50 -5.86 -10.93 25.72
CA ALA A 50 -4.97 -12.06 25.54
C ALA A 50 -3.92 -12.15 26.66
N ILE A 51 -3.27 -11.04 27.02
CA ILE A 51 -2.29 -11.00 28.12
C ILE A 51 -2.94 -11.43 29.44
N LEU A 52 -4.12 -10.90 29.77
CA LEU A 52 -4.83 -11.25 31.01
C LEU A 52 -5.17 -12.74 31.06
N VAL A 53 -5.66 -13.30 29.95
CA VAL A 53 -5.96 -14.74 29.84
C VAL A 53 -4.69 -15.57 30.01
N THR A 54 -3.59 -15.19 29.36
CA THR A 54 -2.30 -15.89 29.50
C THR A 54 -1.82 -15.87 30.95
N VAL A 55 -1.86 -14.72 31.63
CA VAL A 55 -1.46 -14.60 33.04
C VAL A 55 -2.32 -15.51 33.92
N LEU A 56 -3.63 -15.56 33.70
CA LEU A 56 -4.53 -16.43 34.45
C LEU A 56 -4.20 -17.91 34.24
N VAL A 57 -3.96 -18.34 33.00
CA VAL A 57 -3.59 -19.73 32.68
C VAL A 57 -2.26 -20.11 33.35
N VAL A 58 -1.25 -19.25 33.28
CA VAL A 58 0.04 -19.47 33.94
C VAL A 58 -0.13 -19.59 35.46
N ALA A 59 -0.93 -18.71 36.07
CA ALA A 59 -1.18 -18.76 37.51
C ALA A 59 -1.84 -20.08 37.94
N VAL A 60 -2.88 -20.52 37.22
CA VAL A 60 -3.55 -21.80 37.48
C VAL A 60 -2.58 -22.97 37.31
N PHE A 61 -1.78 -22.96 36.24
CA PHE A 61 -0.78 -23.99 35.99
C PHE A 61 0.23 -24.09 37.13
N LEU A 62 0.76 -22.97 37.61
CA LEU A 62 1.70 -22.94 38.73
C LEU A 62 1.09 -23.48 40.03
N VAL A 63 -0.16 -23.11 40.34
CA VAL A 63 -0.87 -23.65 41.51
C VAL A 63 -0.96 -25.18 41.45
N VAL A 64 -1.38 -25.71 40.30
CA VAL A 64 -1.49 -27.17 40.11
C VAL A 64 -0.12 -27.85 40.19
N ALA A 65 0.90 -27.28 39.54
CA ALA A 65 2.26 -27.82 39.58
C ALA A 65 2.81 -27.89 41.01
N VAL A 66 2.66 -26.81 41.79
CA VAL A 66 3.09 -26.76 43.20
C VAL A 66 2.30 -27.78 44.04
N ALA A 67 0.97 -27.87 43.85
CA ALA A 67 0.15 -28.85 44.56
C ALA A 67 0.59 -30.29 44.27
N LEU A 68 0.93 -30.61 43.01
CA LEU A 68 1.43 -31.93 42.63
C LEU A 68 2.80 -32.22 43.24
N VAL A 69 3.72 -31.25 43.25
CA VAL A 69 5.03 -31.40 43.88
C VAL A 69 4.89 -31.71 45.38
N ILE A 70 4.02 -30.99 46.08
CA ILE A 70 3.74 -31.23 47.51
C ILE A 70 3.06 -32.58 47.73
N SER A 71 2.18 -33.01 46.82
CA SER A 71 1.44 -34.28 46.97
C SER A 71 2.29 -35.52 46.68
N LEU A 72 3.36 -35.36 45.89
CA LEU A 72 4.21 -36.45 45.42
C LEU A 72 5.53 -36.57 46.20
N GLY A 73 5.96 -35.51 46.90
CA GLY A 73 7.10 -35.51 47.81
C GLY A 73 6.72 -35.93 49.22
#